data_AF-A0A0M3JM67-F1
#
_entry.id   AF-A0A0M3JM67-F1
#
_cell.length_a   1.000
_cell.length_b   1.000
_cell.length_c   1.000
_cell.angle_alpha   90.00
_cell.angle_beta   90.00
_cell.angle_gamma   90.00
#
_symmetry.space_group_name_H-M   'P 1'
#
loop_
_entity.id
_entity.type
_entity.pdbx_description
1 polymer ?
#
loop_
_entity_poly.entity_id
_entity_poly.type
_entity_poly.pdbx_seq_one_letter_code
_entity_poly.pdbx_strand_id
1 'polypeptide(L)' 'MSTIRVLVTGAAGQIGYSLSLQIAKGDVFGKETPIVLVLLDIPQMQSALEGVQFELLDCALANVKGIIIELN' A
#
# COMPACT_ATOMS: atom_id res chain seq x y z
N MET A 1 -16.69 -7.69 9.45
CA MET A 1 -15.71 -6.64 9.83
C MET A 1 -15.65 -5.62 8.71
N SER A 2 -15.60 -4.33 9.02
CA SER A 2 -15.42 -3.28 8.01
C SER A 2 -13.97 -3.22 7.54
N THR A 3 -13.77 -3.04 6.24
CA THR A 3 -12.44 -2.89 5.63
C THR A 3 -11.84 -1.53 5.97
N ILE A 4 -10.59 -1.50 6.44
CA ILE A 4 -9.88 -0.26 6.76
C ILE A 4 -9.22 0.29 5.49
N ARG A 5 -9.39 1.59 5.21
CA ARG A 5 -8.64 2.29 4.15
C ARG A 5 -7.45 3.02 4.76
N VAL A 6 -6.25 2.77 4.23
CA VAL A 6 -5.00 3.35 4.73
C VAL A 6 -4.33 4.13 3.62
N LEU A 7 -4.13 5.44 3.83
CA LEU A 7 -3.39 6.31 2.93
C LEU A 7 -1.92 6.40 3.37
N VAL A 8 -1.00 6.15 2.45
CA VAL A 8 0.44 6.34 2.63
C VAL A 8 0.91 7.40 1.65
N THR A 9 1.39 8.53 2.15
CA THR A 9 1.97 9.62 1.34
C THR A 9 3.47 9.43 1.18
N GLY A 10 4.04 9.85 0.05
CA GLY A 10 5.46 9.59 -0.25
C GLY A 10 5.72 8.08 -0.37
N ALA A 11 4.73 7.35 -0.88
CA ALA A 11 4.71 5.89 -0.88
C ALA A 11 5.82 5.26 -1.75
N ALA A 12 6.33 5.98 -2.76
CA ALA A 12 7.46 5.54 -3.55
C ALA A 12 8.82 5.87 -2.90
N GLY A 13 8.83 6.63 -1.79
CA GLY A 13 10.02 6.87 -0.99
C GLY A 13 10.45 5.64 -0.19
N GLN A 14 11.71 5.60 0.26
CA GLN A 14 12.30 4.46 0.97
C GLN A 14 11.50 4.02 2.22
N ILE A 15 11.00 4.99 2.98
CA ILE A 15 10.16 4.72 4.16
C ILE A 15 8.77 4.23 3.73
N GLY A 16 8.16 4.89 2.75
CA GLY A 16 6.84 4.52 2.22
C GLY A 16 6.83 3.10 1.67
N TYR A 17 7.86 2.73 0.89
CA TYR A 17 8.06 1.40 0.35
C TYR A 17 8.12 0.34 1.45
N SER A 18 8.99 0.54 2.44
CA SER A 18 9.16 -0.41 3.55
C SER A 18 7.92 -0.52 4.44
N LEU A 19 7.27 0.61 4.72
CA LEU A 19 6.08 0.69 5.58
C LEU A 19 4.85 0.03 4.92
N SER A 20 4.67 0.24 3.61
CA SER A 20 3.49 -0.26 2.89
C SER A 20 3.38 -1.78 2.98
N LEU A 21 4.50 -2.51 2.89
CA LEU A 21 4.52 -3.96 3.05
C LEU A 21 4.19 -4.41 4.48
N GLN A 22 4.65 -3.69 5.52
CA GLN A 22 4.34 -4.01 6.91
C GLN A 22 2.85 -3.83 7.22
N ILE A 23 2.25 -2.76 6.68
CA ILE A 23 0.80 -2.55 6.76
C ILE A 23 0.07 -3.67 6.02
N ALA A 24 0.48 -3.99 4.79
CA ALA A 24 -0.11 -5.05 3.96
C ALA A 24 -0.09 -6.42 4.66
N LYS A 25 1.03 -6.79 5.28
CA LYS A 25 1.20 -8.04 6.05
C LYS A 25 0.31 -8.14 7.29
N GLY A 26 -0.28 -7.03 7.74
CA GLY A 26 -1.09 -6.97 8.95
C GLY A 26 -0.30 -6.79 10.24
N ASP A 27 0.95 -6.33 10.17
CA ASP A 27 1.77 -6.07 11.37
C ASP A 27 1.26 -4.86 12.18
N VAL A 28 0.49 -3.97 11.53
CA VAL A 28 -0.08 -2.76 12.16
C VAL A 28 -1.50 -2.99 12.67
N PHE A 29 -2.36 -3.62 11.88
CA PHE A 29 -3.80 -3.74 12.16
C PHE A 29 -4.26 -5.18 12.49
N GLY A 30 -3.35 -6.15 12.45
CA GLY A 30 -3.63 -7.57 12.60
C GLY A 30 -3.76 -8.29 11.25
N LYS A 31 -3.30 -9.55 11.20
CA LYS A 31 -3.21 -10.37 9.99
C LYS A 31 -4.55 -10.68 9.32
N GLU A 32 -5.62 -10.74 10.12
CA GLU A 32 -6.98 -11.04 9.63
C GLU A 32 -7.77 -9.77 9.28
N THR A 33 -7.23 -8.58 9.57
CA THR A 33 -7.93 -7.32 9.35
C THR A 33 -7.90 -6.96 7.87
N PRO A 34 -9.06 -6.89 7.19
CA PRO A 34 -9.10 -6.55 5.77
C PRO A 34 -8.75 -5.08 5.56
N ILE A 35 -7.87 -4.79 4.61
CA ILE A 35 -7.45 -3.42 4.30
C ILE A 35 -7.52 -3.08 2.80
N VAL A 36 -7.58 -1.80 2.50
CA VAL A 36 -7.27 -1.23 1.18
C VAL A 36 -6.14 -0.22 1.38
N LEU A 37 -5.04 -0.40 0.65
CA LEU A 37 -3.92 0.53 0.64
C LEU A 37 -4.14 1.58 -0.46
N VAL A 38 -3.92 2.84 -0.11
CA VAL A 38 -3.89 3.97 -1.04
C VAL A 38 -2.48 4.54 -0.97
N LEU A 39 -1.75 4.43 -2.08
CA LEU A 39 -0.39 4.91 -2.22
C LEU A 39 -0.44 6.25 -2.94
N LEU A 40 0.01 7.31 -2.28
CA LEU A 40 -0.01 8.66 -2.82
C LEU A 40 1.41 9.20 -2.93
N ASP A 41 1.73 9.78 -4.09
CA ASP A 41 2.99 10.47 -4.31
C ASP A 41 2.84 11.62 -5.32
N ILE A 42 3.93 12.33 -5.59
CA ILE A 42 3.98 13.39 -6.60
C ILE A 42 4.04 12.80 -8.02
N PRO A 43 3.64 13.54 -9.08
CA PRO A 43 3.55 12.99 -10.44
C PRO A 43 4.89 12.47 -10.98
N GLN A 44 6.01 13.04 -10.54
CA GLN A 44 7.36 12.61 -10.91
C GLN A 44 7.67 11.19 -10.43
N MET A 45 6.98 10.71 -9.40
CA MET A 45 7.18 9.40 -8.80
C MET A 45 6.23 8.34 -9.37
N GLN A 46 5.39 8.64 -10.36
CA GLN A 46 4.36 7.72 -10.87
C GLN A 46 4.92 6.34 -11.22
N SER A 47 5.99 6.26 -12.02
CA SER A 47 6.57 4.98 -12.43
C SER A 47 7.11 4.16 -11.25
N ALA A 48 7.69 4.83 -10.25
CA ALA A 48 8.14 4.16 -9.03
C ALA A 48 6.95 3.69 -8.19
N LEU A 49 5.91 4.50 -8.07
CA LEU A 49 4.68 4.20 -7.34
C LEU A 49 3.93 2.99 -7.95
N GLU A 50 3.87 2.91 -9.28
CA GLU A 50 3.36 1.74 -10.02
C GLU A 50 4.21 0.50 -9.71
N GLY A 51 5.53 0.63 -9.65
CA GLY A 51 6.43 -0.45 -9.21
C GLY A 51 6.08 -0.97 -7.81
N VAL A 52 5.89 -0.06 -6.84
CA VAL A 52 5.46 -0.43 -5.47
C VAL A 52 4.11 -1.15 -5.48
N GLN A 53 3.15 -0.68 -6.29
CA GLN A 53 1.86 -1.33 -6.43
C GLN A 53 2.01 -2.76 -6.97
N PHE A 54 2.83 -2.98 -8.00
CA PHE A 54 3.06 -4.31 -8.56
C PHE A 54 3.70 -5.26 -7.56
N GLU A 55 4.73 -4.82 -6.83
CA GLU A 55 5.38 -5.65 -5.81
C GLU A 55 4.41 -6.05 -4.67
N LEU A 56 3.52 -5.13 -4.26
CA LEU A 56 2.50 -5.43 -3.25
C LEU A 56 1.42 -6.40 -3.77
N LEU A 57 1.04 -6.29 -5.05
CA LEU A 57 0.11 -7.23 -5.69
C LEU A 57 0.71 -8.64 -5.78
N ASP A 58 2.00 -8.75 -6.12
CA ASP A 58 2.72 -10.02 -6.22
C ASP A 58 2.83 -10.77 -4.88
N CYS A 59 2.74 -10.06 -3.75
CA CYS A 59 2.70 -10.69 -2.43
C CYS A 59 1.42 -11.51 -2.18
N ALA A 60 0.35 -11.32 -2.98
CA ALA A 60 -0.90 -12.09 -2.94
C ALA A 60 -1.50 -12.23 -1.52
N LEU A 61 -1.44 -11.16 -0.72
CA LEU A 61 -1.85 -11.17 0.68
C LEU A 61 -3.38 -11.18 0.83
N ALA A 62 -3.91 -12.22 1.47
CA ALA A 62 -5.36 -12.47 1.55
C ALA A 62 -6.16 -11.36 2.26
N ASN A 63 -5.54 -10.62 3.18
CA ASN A 63 -6.16 -9.51 3.91
C ASN A 63 -6.18 -8.19 3.10
N VAL A 64 -5.35 -8.06 2.06
CA VAL A 64 -5.34 -6.89 1.19
C VAL A 64 -6.47 -7.02 0.16
N LYS A 65 -7.44 -6.10 0.22
CA LYS A 65 -8.64 -6.08 -0.63
C LYS A 65 -8.51 -5.14 -1.82
N GLY A 66 -7.47 -4.31 -1.84
CA GLY A 66 -7.17 -3.41 -2.96
C GLY A 66 -5.93 -2.57 -2.68
N ILE A 67 -5.23 -2.21 -3.76
CA ILE A 67 -4.10 -1.29 -3.76
C ILE A 67 -4.38 -0.24 -4.83
N ILE A 68 -4.57 1.01 -4.40
CA ILE A 68 -4.90 2.15 -5.26
C ILE A 68 -3.68 3.06 -5.30
N ILE A 69 -3.34 3.59 -6.46
CA ILE A 69 -2.33 4.64 -6.61
C ILE A 69 -3.03 5.96 -6.90
N GLU A 70 -2.55 7.04 -6.30
CA GLU A 70 -3.05 8.41 -6.50
C GLU A 70 -1.84 9.35 -6.65
N LEU A 71 -2.01 10.39 -7.47
CA LEU A 71 -0.99 11.43 -7.66
C LEU A 71 -1.55 12.77 -7.16
N ASN A 72 -0.72 13.55 -6.46
CA ASN A 72 -1.06 14.90 -5.98
C ASN A 72 -0.61 16.00 -6.94
#